data_AF-A0A5J4Q5U0-F1
#
_entry.id   AF-A0A5J4Q5U0-F1
#
_cell.length_a   1.000
_cell.length_b   1.000
_cell.length_c   1.000
_cell.angle_alpha   90.00
_cell.angle_beta   90.00
_cell.angle_gamma   90.00
#
_symmetry.space_group_name_H-M   'P 1'
#
loop_
_entity.id
_entity.type
_entity.pdbx_description
1 polymer ?
#
loop_
_entity_poly.entity_id
_entity_poly.type
_entity_poly.pdbx_seq_one_letter_code
_entity_poly.pdbx_strand_id
1 'polypeptide(L)'
;MTDLKVIEESDRYTVFEAKFEGTKQLFRRWYNDLIEIKFTDAFAYANGYRSRVDMIQREPEMKERLQKCCGCIPEWLLIINGEFCVRATKGDVNLN
;
A
#
# COMPACT_ATOMS: atom_id res chain seq x y z
N MET A 1 1.28 -6.53 -21.20
CA MET A 1 0.07 -5.75 -20.86
C MET A 1 -0.33 -6.17 -19.47
N THR A 2 -0.35 -5.25 -18.52
CA THR A 2 -0.79 -5.55 -17.16
C THR A 2 -2.32 -5.58 -17.18
N ASP A 3 -2.92 -6.76 -17.09
CA ASP A 3 -4.38 -6.89 -16.99
C ASP A 3 -4.84 -6.23 -15.69
N LEU A 4 -5.41 -5.04 -15.80
CA LEU A 4 -6.04 -4.33 -14.69
C LEU A 4 -7.50 -4.74 -14.63
N LYS A 5 -7.90 -5.39 -13.54
CA LYS A 5 -9.27 -5.81 -13.29
C LYS A 5 -9.88 -4.95 -12.18
N VAL A 6 -11.02 -4.30 -12.45
CA VAL A 6 -11.80 -3.67 -11.38
C VAL A 6 -12.41 -4.74 -10.50
N ILE A 7 -12.19 -4.67 -9.20
CA ILE A 7 -12.73 -5.63 -8.22
C ILE A 7 -13.70 -4.98 -7.22
N GLU A 8 -13.60 -3.66 -7.02
CA GLU A 8 -14.48 -2.90 -6.15
C GLU A 8 -14.60 -1.47 -6.69
N GLU A 9 -15.79 -0.90 -6.60
CA GLU A 9 -16.06 0.49 -6.99
C GLU A 9 -17.01 1.11 -5.97
N SER A 10 -16.68 2.33 -5.53
CA SER A 10 -17.46 3.11 -4.57
C SER A 10 -17.57 4.57 -5.04
N ASP A 11 -18.37 5.36 -4.33
CA ASP A 11 -18.49 6.81 -4.51
C ASP A 11 -17.20 7.59 -4.19
N ARG A 12 -16.19 6.93 -3.62
CA ARG A 12 -14.92 7.57 -3.22
C ARG A 12 -13.68 7.04 -3.94
N TYR A 13 -13.70 5.80 -4.40
CA TYR A 13 -12.55 5.16 -5.02
C TYR A 13 -12.94 3.90 -5.81
N THR A 14 -12.02 3.48 -6.68
CA THR A 14 -12.06 2.21 -7.41
C THR A 14 -10.84 1.37 -7.03
N VAL A 15 -11.05 0.08 -6.74
CA VAL A 15 -9.98 -0.89 -6.46
C VAL A 15 -9.73 -1.75 -7.70
N PHE A 16 -8.47 -1.82 -8.09
CA PHE A 16 -7.96 -2.59 -9.21
C PHE A 16 -7.09 -3.74 -8.71
N GLU A 17 -7.27 -4.92 -9.28
CA GLU A 17 -6.33 -6.04 -9.19
C GLU A 17 -5.43 -6.02 -10.42
N ALA A 18 -4.12 -6.10 -10.21
CA ALA A 18 -3.13 -6.22 -11.28
C ALA A 18 -2.24 -7.44 -11.02
N LYS A 19 -1.78 -8.10 -12.08
CA LYS A 19 -0.74 -9.13 -11.98
C LYS A 19 0.64 -8.49 -12.16
N PHE A 20 1.53 -8.69 -11.20
CA PHE A 20 2.91 -8.20 -11.25
C PHE A 20 3.83 -9.22 -10.58
N GLU A 21 4.95 -9.57 -11.23
CA GLU A 21 5.94 -10.55 -10.71
C GLU A 21 5.30 -11.87 -10.23
N GLY A 22 4.31 -12.40 -10.98
CA GLY A 22 3.60 -13.64 -10.62
C GLY A 22 2.66 -13.53 -9.42
N THR A 23 2.49 -12.33 -8.86
CA THR A 23 1.64 -12.05 -7.71
C THR A 23 0.47 -11.14 -8.08
N LYS A 24 -0.56 -11.10 -7.23
CA LYS A 24 -1.69 -10.19 -7.36
C LYS A 24 -1.47 -8.97 -6.49
N GLN A 25 -1.47 -7.80 -7.10
CA GLN A 25 -1.34 -6.51 -6.46
C GLN A 25 -2.67 -5.79 -6.49
N LEU A 26 -3.01 -5.09 -5.40
CA LEU A 26 -4.25 -4.34 -5.29
C LEU A 26 -3.92 -2.85 -5.23
N PHE A 27 -4.53 -2.10 -6.12
CA PHE A 27 -4.41 -0.65 -6.20
C PHE A 27 -5.75 0.00 -5.90
N ARG A 28 -5.75 1.08 -5.14
CA ARG A 28 -6.94 1.91 -4.89
C ARG A 28 -6.71 3.28 -5.51
N ARG A 29 -7.52 3.64 -6.50
CA ARG A 29 -7.52 4.98 -7.09
C ARG A 29 -8.68 5.79 -6.52
N TRP A 30 -8.37 6.90 -5.90
CA TRP A 30 -9.35 7.87 -5.42
C TRP A 30 -9.76 8.83 -6.54
N TYR A 31 -10.94 9.44 -6.43
CA TYR A 31 -11.43 10.42 -7.41
C TYR A 31 -10.56 11.69 -7.52
N ASN A 32 -9.72 11.97 -6.54
CA ASN A 32 -8.76 13.07 -6.57
C ASN A 32 -7.38 12.64 -7.14
N ASP A 33 -7.35 11.59 -7.95
CA ASP A 33 -6.17 11.00 -8.60
C ASP A 33 -5.08 10.46 -7.67
N LEU A 34 -5.35 10.35 -6.36
CA LEU A 34 -4.46 9.64 -5.46
C LEU A 34 -4.52 8.14 -5.72
N ILE A 35 -3.36 7.50 -5.77
CA ILE A 35 -3.23 6.05 -5.95
C ILE A 35 -2.57 5.46 -4.73
N GLU A 36 -3.19 4.45 -4.14
CA GLU A 36 -2.62 3.65 -3.08
C GLU A 36 -2.42 2.21 -3.54
N ILE A 37 -1.46 1.52 -2.94
CA ILE A 37 -1.24 0.09 -3.11
C ILE A 37 -1.46 -0.61 -1.77
N LYS A 38 -2.10 -1.78 -1.80
CA LYS A 38 -2.32 -2.56 -0.59
C LYS A 38 -1.02 -3.19 -0.12
N PHE A 39 -0.64 -2.91 1.12
CA PHE A 39 0.55 -3.47 1.73
C PHE A 39 0.29 -4.91 2.18
N THR A 40 0.54 -5.84 1.24
CA THR A 40 0.36 -7.29 1.39
C THR A 40 1.70 -8.02 1.38
N ASP A 41 1.72 -9.28 1.83
CA ASP A 41 2.95 -10.09 1.69
C ASP A 41 3.27 -10.35 0.21
N ALA A 42 2.26 -10.46 -0.65
CA ALA A 42 2.42 -10.52 -2.11
C ALA A 42 3.15 -9.28 -2.67
N PHE A 43 2.84 -8.09 -2.18
CA PHE A 43 3.58 -6.87 -2.50
C PHE A 43 5.04 -6.97 -2.06
N ALA A 44 5.30 -7.40 -0.82
CA ALA A 44 6.65 -7.56 -0.31
C ALA A 44 7.47 -8.58 -1.15
N TYR A 45 6.88 -9.72 -1.51
CA TYR A 45 7.49 -10.72 -2.39
C TYR A 45 7.86 -10.16 -3.76
N ALA A 46 6.96 -9.41 -4.38
CA ALA A 46 7.21 -8.76 -5.67
C ALA A 46 8.37 -7.75 -5.61
N ASN A 47 8.70 -7.24 -4.43
CA ASN A 47 9.82 -6.33 -4.19
C ASN A 47 11.07 -7.05 -3.64
N GLY A 48 11.10 -8.39 -3.66
CA GLY A 48 12.27 -9.18 -3.26
C GLY A 48 12.37 -9.52 -1.76
N TYR A 49 11.33 -9.22 -0.99
CA TYR A 49 11.28 -9.51 0.45
C TYR A 49 10.55 -10.82 0.76
N ARG A 50 10.80 -11.39 1.94
CA ARG A 50 10.13 -12.63 2.38
C ARG A 50 8.73 -12.42 2.96
N SER A 51 8.43 -11.21 3.43
CA SER A 51 7.14 -10.83 4.00
C SER A 51 7.12 -9.33 4.24
N ARG A 52 5.96 -8.76 4.57
CA ARG A 52 5.87 -7.35 5.02
C ARG A 52 6.75 -7.06 6.22
N VAL A 53 6.85 -8.02 7.15
CA VAL A 53 7.67 -7.89 8.35
C VAL A 53 9.15 -7.85 7.97
N ASP A 54 9.60 -8.74 7.08
CA ASP A 54 10.98 -8.74 6.56
C ASP A 54 11.29 -7.43 5.83
N MET A 55 10.36 -6.91 5.02
CA MET A 55 10.49 -5.62 4.34
C MET A 55 10.67 -4.46 5.34
N ILE A 56 9.81 -4.35 6.34
CA ILE A 56 9.90 -3.30 7.37
C ILE A 56 11.18 -3.41 8.20
N GLN A 57 11.66 -4.64 8.46
CA GLN A 57 12.90 -4.85 9.20
C GLN A 57 14.14 -4.48 8.39
N ARG A 58 14.12 -4.70 7.07
CA ARG A 58 15.24 -4.38 6.18
C ARG A 58 15.27 -2.92 5.74
N GLU A 59 14.13 -2.24 5.78
CA GLU A 59 13.97 -0.83 5.42
C GLU A 59 13.69 0.01 6.69
N PRO A 60 14.71 0.31 7.51
CA PRO A 60 14.54 1.05 8.76
C PRO A 60 13.97 2.45 8.53
N GLU A 61 14.32 3.11 7.42
CA GLU A 61 13.77 4.42 7.07
C GLU A 61 12.26 4.35 6.79
N MET A 62 11.80 3.31 6.10
CA MET A 62 10.37 3.06 5.88
C MET A 62 9.67 2.84 7.22
N LYS A 63 10.24 2.01 8.09
CA LYS A 63 9.69 1.76 9.43
C LYS A 63 9.55 3.06 10.23
N GLU A 64 10.59 3.88 10.28
CA GLU A 64 10.57 5.15 11.00
C GLU A 64 9.54 6.12 10.42
N ARG A 65 9.43 6.21 9.09
CA ARG A 65 8.42 7.05 8.42
C ARG A 65 7.00 6.58 8.73
N LEU A 66 6.73 5.28 8.65
CA LEU A 66 5.41 4.71 8.99
C LEU A 66 5.07 4.96 10.46
N GLN A 67 6.02 4.72 11.37
CA GLN A 67 5.83 4.96 12.80
C GLN A 67 5.61 6.44 13.13
N LYS A 68 6.38 7.36 12.53
CA LYS A 68 6.21 8.81 12.73
C LYS A 68 4.91 9.35 12.16
N CYS A 69 4.48 8.85 11.00
CA CYS A 69 3.29 9.35 10.32
C CYS A 69 1.98 8.75 10.86
N CYS A 70 1.98 7.46 11.23
CA CYS A 70 0.76 6.71 11.54
C CYS A 70 0.73 6.09 12.93
N GLY A 71 1.85 6.01 13.66
CA GLY A 71 1.94 5.21 14.90
C GLY A 71 1.79 3.69 14.68
N CYS A 72 1.42 3.27 13.46
CA CYS A 72 1.18 1.89 13.06
C CYS A 72 1.65 1.67 11.60
N ILE A 73 1.61 0.42 11.15
CA ILE A 73 1.83 0.07 9.75
C ILE A 73 0.47 0.10 9.05
N PRO A 74 0.25 0.99 8.05
CA PRO A 74 -1.02 1.11 7.36
C PRO A 74 -1.28 -0.08 6.43
N GLU A 75 -2.56 -0.38 6.20
CA GLU A 75 -2.96 -1.42 5.24
C GLU A 75 -2.73 -0.98 3.78
N TRP A 76 -2.76 0.33 3.52
CA TRP A 76 -2.60 0.93 2.20
C TRP A 76 -1.47 1.97 2.22
N LEU A 77 -0.57 1.89 1.25
CA LEU A 77 0.52 2.86 1.05
C LEU A 77 0.18 3.76 -0.12
N LEU A 78 0.27 5.08 0.07
CA LEU A 78 0.07 6.05 -1.00
C LEU A 78 1.29 6.04 -1.92
N ILE A 79 1.06 6.17 -3.23
CA ILE A 79 2.11 6.33 -4.23
C ILE A 79 2.03 7.77 -4.73
N ILE A 80 3.08 8.56 -4.53
CA ILE A 80 3.20 9.91 -5.09
C ILE A 80 4.47 9.94 -5.94
N ASN A 81 4.33 10.23 -7.24
CA ASN A 81 5.45 10.32 -8.18
C ASN A 81 6.38 9.08 -8.22
N GLY A 82 5.84 7.88 -7.97
CA GLY A 82 6.63 6.64 -7.91
C GLY A 82 7.31 6.39 -6.57
N GLU A 83 7.19 7.31 -5.60
CA GLU A 83 7.65 7.13 -4.23
C GLU A 83 6.51 6.68 -3.31
N PHE A 84 6.83 5.82 -2.34
CA PHE A 84 5.89 5.43 -1.30
C PHE A 84 5.74 6.56 -0.28
N CYS A 85 4.54 7.14 -0.23
CA CYS A 85 4.11 8.10 0.77
C CYS A 85 3.08 7.45 1.70
N VAL A 86 3.05 7.91 2.94
CA VAL A 86 2.13 7.41 3.95
C VAL A 86 1.05 8.45 4.14
N ARG A 87 -0.22 8.07 3.94
CA ARG A 87 -1.35 8.94 4.26
C ARG A 87 -2.00 8.42 5.53
N ALA A 88 -1.75 9.09 6.65
CA ALA A 88 -2.57 8.93 7.84
C ALA A 88 -3.95 9.53 7.55
N THR A 89 -4.99 8.70 7.48
CA THR A 89 -6.36 9.20 7.42
C THR A 89 -6.87 9.41 8.84
N LYS A 90 -7.50 10.56 9.09
CA LYS A 90 -8.10 10.91 10.39
C LYS A 90 -9.14 9.84 10.77
N GLY A 91 -8.77 8.94 11.68
CA GLY A 91 -9.54 7.75 12.04
C GLY A 91 -8.72 6.58 12.60
N ASP A 92 -7.39 6.62 12.51
CA ASP A 92 -6.53 5.56 13.02
C ASP A 92 -6.60 5.44 14.56
N VAL A 93 -6.98 4.25 15.03
CA VAL A 93 -7.29 3.92 16.42
C VAL A 93 -6.02 3.76 17.24
N ASN A 94 -5.98 4.39 18.43
CA ASN A 94 -4.96 4.16 19.44
C ASN A 94 -5.00 2.71 19.90
N LEU A 95 -3.91 1.98 19.70
CA LEU A 95 -3.61 0.79 20.51
C LEU A 95 -2.73 1.25 21.67
N ASN A 96 -3.38 1.72 22.74
CA ASN A 96 -2.80 1.64 24.08
C ASN A 96 -2.73 0.18 24.52
#